data_AF-A0A7Y8ATR4-F1
#
_entry.id   AF-A0A7Y8ATR4-F1
#
_cell.length_a   1.000
_cell.length_b   1.000
_cell.length_c   1.000
_cell.angle_alpha   90.00
_cell.angle_beta   90.00
_cell.angle_gamma   90.00
#
_symmetry.space_group_name_H-M   'P 1'
#
loop_
_entity.id
_entity.type
_entity.pdbx_description
1 polymer ?
#
loop_
_entity_poly.entity_id
_entity_poly.type
_entity_poly.pdbx_seq_one_letter_code
_entity_poly.pdbx_strand_id
1 'polypeptide(L)' 'MSIKVTAPLVNGDLWDPLAENATGEGVVALICGDDLRPPPTSVVVTVTTESGKLIEVRIPNSGSGNASVRIDGKSV' A
#
# COMPACT_ATOMS: atom_id res chain seq x y z
N MET A 1 -4.74 -10.21 -7.95
CA MET A 1 -4.39 -9.55 -6.68
C MET A 1 -5.58 -8.69 -6.28
N SER A 2 -6.11 -8.82 -5.06
CA SER A 2 -7.15 -7.93 -4.56
C SER A 2 -6.48 -6.91 -3.65
N ILE A 3 -6.44 -5.64 -4.06
CA ILE A 3 -5.88 -4.55 -3.25
C ILE A 3 -7.02 -3.58 -2.96
N LYS A 4 -7.29 -3.38 -1.67
CA LYS A 4 -8.27 -2.42 -1.19
C LYS A 4 -7.57 -1.38 -0.34
N VAL A 5 -7.76 -0.11 -0.67
CA VAL A 5 -7.24 1.02 0.10
C VAL A 5 -8.45 1.79 0.61
N THR A 6 -8.66 1.78 1.92
CA THR A 6 -9.77 2.52 2.53
C THR A 6 -9.27 3.37 3.68
N ALA A 7 -9.81 4.58 3.78
CA ALA A 7 -9.63 5.43 4.96
C ALA A 7 -11.00 5.81 5.53
N PRO A 8 -11.33 5.36 6.75
CA PRO A 8 -12.42 5.94 7.51
C PRO A 8 -12.13 7.44 7.75
N LEU A 9 -13.10 8.28 7.44
CA LEU A 9 -13.00 9.73 7.57
C LEU A 9 -13.53 10.19 8.93
N VAL A 10 -13.08 11.37 9.38
CA VAL A 10 -13.46 11.94 10.69
C VAL A 10 -14.97 12.17 10.82
N ASN A 11 -15.68 12.36 9.70
CA ASN A 11 -17.13 12.53 9.65
C ASN A 11 -17.91 11.19 9.63
N GLY A 12 -17.23 10.05 9.68
CA GLY A 12 -17.85 8.72 9.64
C GLY A 12 -18.02 8.13 8.24
N ASP A 13 -17.70 8.89 7.18
CA ASP A 13 -17.72 8.36 5.81
C ASP A 13 -16.54 7.42 5.55
N LEU A 14 -16.64 6.61 4.50
CA LEU A 14 -15.56 5.77 4.02
C LEU A 14 -14.99 6.36 2.73
N TRP A 15 -13.72 6.73 2.74
CA TRP A 15 -12.98 6.99 1.52
C TRP A 15 -12.44 5.69 0.95
N ASP A 16 -12.96 5.28 -0.21
CA ASP A 16 -12.58 4.07 -0.95
C ASP A 16 -12.29 4.46 -2.42
N PRO A 17 -11.10 5.02 -2.71
CA PRO A 17 -10.80 5.64 -4.00
C PRO A 17 -10.51 4.64 -5.13
N LEU A 18 -10.45 3.33 -4.84
CA LEU A 18 -10.02 2.31 -5.80
C LEU A 18 -11.16 1.34 -6.12
N ALA A 19 -11.27 0.95 -7.39
CA ALA A 19 -12.21 -0.08 -7.82
C ALA A 19 -11.81 -1.48 -7.32
N GLU A 20 -12.76 -2.42 -7.24
CA GLU A 20 -12.54 -3.78 -6.73
C GLU A 20 -11.44 -4.57 -7.48
N ASN A 21 -11.15 -4.20 -8.73
CA ASN A 21 -10.14 -4.80 -9.59
C ASN A 21 -8.85 -3.97 -9.68
N ALA A 22 -8.57 -3.11 -8.70
CA ALA A 22 -7.39 -2.26 -8.69
C ALA A 22 -6.08 -3.06 -8.84
N THR A 23 -5.16 -2.49 -9.64
CA THR A 23 -3.81 -3.02 -9.82
C THR A 23 -2.83 -2.38 -8.83
N GLY A 24 -1.67 -3.01 -8.63
CA GLY A 24 -0.58 -2.41 -7.85
C GLY A 24 -0.16 -1.03 -8.39
N GLU A 25 -0.17 -0.86 -9.72
CA GLU A 25 0.10 0.41 -10.39
C GLU A 25 -0.88 1.52 -9.96
N GLY A 26 -2.19 1.22 -9.89
CA GLY A 26 -3.19 2.20 -9.47
C GLY A 26 -3.01 2.66 -8.02
N VAL A 27 -2.60 1.76 -7.13
CA VAL A 27 -2.28 2.07 -5.74
C VAL A 27 -1.04 2.97 -5.65
N VAL A 28 -0.01 2.65 -6.42
CA VAL A 28 1.23 3.45 -6.49
C VAL A 28 0.91 4.85 -7.02
N ALA A 29 0.14 4.96 -8.10
CA ALA A 29 -0.29 6.25 -8.65
C ALA A 29 -1.10 7.08 -7.65
N LEU A 30 -2.03 6.46 -6.90
CA LEU A 30 -2.80 7.14 -5.85
C LEU A 30 -1.90 7.72 -4.75
N ILE A 31 -0.88 6.96 -4.30
CA ILE A 31 -0.02 7.36 -3.17
C ILE A 31 1.08 8.34 -3.62
N CYS A 32 1.56 8.20 -4.86
CA CYS A 32 2.76 8.89 -5.35
C CYS A 32 2.47 9.99 -6.38
N GLY A 33 1.20 10.26 -6.67
CA GLY A 33 0.74 10.82 -7.93
C GLY A 33 1.10 12.25 -8.31
N ASP A 34 1.76 13.05 -7.45
CA ASP A 34 1.95 14.47 -7.77
C ASP A 34 3.39 14.87 -8.19
N ASP A 35 4.47 14.37 -7.57
CA ASP A 35 5.85 14.49 -8.13
C ASP A 35 6.87 13.67 -7.32
N LEU A 36 7.48 12.64 -7.91
CA LEU A 36 8.58 11.88 -7.29
C LEU A 36 9.88 11.86 -8.13
N ARG A 37 9.96 12.57 -9.25
CA ARG A 37 10.97 12.25 -10.30
C ARG A 37 10.91 10.71 -10.60
N PRO A 38 11.93 9.93 -11.01
CA PRO A 38 11.74 8.67 -11.76
C PRO A 38 10.75 7.66 -11.12
N PRO A 39 10.04 6.84 -11.94
CA PRO A 39 8.95 5.99 -11.47
C PRO A 39 9.36 5.10 -10.28
N PRO A 40 8.59 5.09 -9.18
CA PRO A 40 8.89 4.24 -8.03
C PRO A 40 8.77 2.76 -8.40
N THR A 41 9.66 1.93 -7.89
CA THR A 41 9.65 0.47 -8.13
C THR A 41 8.70 -0.29 -7.20
N SER A 42 8.28 0.34 -6.10
CA SER A 42 7.29 -0.17 -5.14
C SER A 42 6.85 0.92 -4.17
N VAL A 43 5.66 0.77 -3.60
CA VAL A 43 5.27 1.43 -2.34
C VAL A 43 5.64 0.49 -1.18
N VAL A 44 6.24 1.03 -0.13
CA VAL A 44 6.47 0.32 1.13
C VAL A 44 5.76 1.10 2.24
N VAL A 45 4.81 0.45 2.89
CA VAL A 45 4.13 0.98 4.08
C VAL A 45 4.80 0.35 5.29
N THR A 46 5.47 1.18 6.10
CA THR A 46 6.11 0.76 7.34
C THR A 46 5.29 1.26 8.52
N VAL A 47 4.91 0.33 9.40
CA VAL A 47 4.09 0.62 10.59
C VAL A 47 4.79 0.08 11.83
N THR A 48 4.92 0.91 12.86
CA THR A 48 5.26 0.44 14.21
C THR A 48 3.96 0.27 14.99
N THR A 49 3.70 -0.94 15.48
CA THR A 49 2.50 -1.23 16.27
C THR A 49 2.64 -0.75 17.71
N GLU A 50 1.53 -0.68 18.45
CA GLU A 50 1.55 -0.39 19.89
C GLU A 50 2.40 -1.40 20.69
N SER A 51 2.48 -2.65 20.21
CA SER A 51 3.35 -3.68 20.78
C SER A 51 4.84 -3.51 20.44
N GLY A 52 5.19 -2.48 19.67
CA GLY A 52 6.56 -2.19 19.24
C GLY A 52 7.05 -3.01 18.03
N LYS A 53 6.17 -3.81 17.41
CA LYS A 53 6.54 -4.61 16.22
C LYS A 53 6.64 -3.73 14.98
N LEU A 54 7.59 -4.05 14.12
CA LEU A 54 7.73 -3.41 12.82
C LEU A 54 7.04 -4.24 11.74
N ILE A 55 6.05 -3.66 11.07
CA ILE A 55 5.38 -4.25 9.92
C ILE A 55 5.82 -3.51 8.67
N GLU A 56 6.23 -4.25 7.65
CA GLU A 56 6.53 -3.71 6.32
C GLU A 56 5.62 -4.38 5.29
N VAL A 57 4.74 -3.60 4.67
CA VAL A 57 3.92 -4.03 3.54
C VAL A 57 4.53 -3.46 2.27
N ARG A 58 5.06 -4.31 1.41
CA ARG A 58 5.62 -3.90 0.10
C ARG A 58 4.64 -4.24 -1.01
N ILE A 59 4.27 -3.23 -1.79
CA ILE A 59 3.43 -3.34 -2.98
C ILE A 59 4.31 -3.00 -4.20
N PRO A 60 4.67 -3.98 -5.04
CA PRO A 60 5.50 -3.71 -6.21
C PRO A 60 4.72 -2.88 -7.24
N ASN A 61 5.42 -1.94 -7.90
CA ASN A 61 4.89 -1.24 -9.06
C ASN A 61 5.00 -2.14 -10.30
N SER A 62 4.23 -3.22 -10.33
CA SER A 62 4.21 -4.22 -11.42
C SER A 62 2.85 -4.89 -11.49
N GLY A 63 2.33 -5.11 -12.70
CA GLY A 63 1.08 -5.83 -12.94
C GLY A 63 1.13 -7.33 -12.65
N SER A 64 2.33 -7.92 -12.51
CA SER A 64 2.54 -9.35 -12.23
C SER A 64 3.20 -9.62 -10.87
N GLY A 65 3.57 -8.56 -10.13
CA GLY A 65 4.19 -8.69 -8.82
C GLY A 65 3.18 -8.97 -7.71
N ASN A 66 3.55 -9.81 -6.75
CA ASN A 66 2.78 -10.02 -5.53
C ASN A 66 3.23 -9.03 -4.44
N ALA A 67 2.30 -8.54 -3.63
CA ALA A 67 2.67 -7.87 -2.38
C ALA A 67 3.32 -8.86 -1.40
N SER A 68 4.15 -8.33 -0.51
CA SER A 68 4.78 -9.10 0.57
C SER A 68 4.66 -8.37 1.89
N VAL A 69 4.52 -9.13 2.98
CA VAL A 69 4.51 -8.60 4.34
C VAL A 69 5.72 -9.13 5.11
N ARG A 70 6.38 -8.25 5.87
CA ARG A 70 7.36 -8.65 6.87
C ARG A 70 6.95 -8.17 8.25
N ILE A 71 7.18 -8.99 9.26
CA ILE A 71 7.03 -8.63 10.68
C ILE A 71 8.40 -8.84 11.33
N ASP A 72 8.96 -7.77 11.90
CA ASP A 72 10.29 -7.77 12.52
C ASP A 72 11.37 -8.37 11.58
N GLY A 73 11.29 -8.00 10.30
CA GLY A 73 12.20 -8.44 9.23
C GLY A 73 11.94 -9.85 8.69
N LYS A 74 10.99 -10.61 9.26
CA LYS A 74 10.64 -11.96 8.80
C LYS A 74 9.44 -11.94 7.87
N SER A 75 9.55 -12.59 6.72
CA SER A 75 8.41 -12.78 5.81
C SER A 75 7.32 -13.62 6.49
N VAL A 76 6.07 -13.24 6.24
CA VAL A 76 4.86 -13.98 6.64
C VAL A 76 4.38 -14.84 5.48
#